data_AF-A0A4Y2IRP7-F1
#
_entry.id   AF-A0A4Y2IRP7-F1
#
_cell.length_a   1.000
_cell.length_b   1.000
_cell.length_c   1.000
_cell.angle_alpha   90.00
_cell.angle_beta   90.00
_cell.angle_gamma   90.00
#
_symmetry.space_group_name_H-M   'P 1'
#
loop_
_entity.id
_entity.type
_entity.pdbx_description
1 polymer ?
#
loop_
_entity_poly.entity_id
_entity_poly.type
_entity_poly.pdbx_seq_one_letter_code
_entity_poly.pdbx_strand_id
1 'polypeptide(L)'
;TKAQPLEQINEAIQTAASTSRMTQNNASKSFAEALKGNLPKQRPSAILLYPKEKDSFEGPLREFLSEEVPSTHSIFKNVRKLKNIKNNGIAVIVNNKLQQQEFLEELQNIHSIKTKVSPILPAVKHPSAILYNIPNNVNEEEIQKELKTVTHQESNLKVRFKFKGRDENSTNWVFETPENKIEGLPSYWRSWLSKNNKAGTIALPTCNSPIFLFSSNEILAIKIQANSNPLTIISSYSSPYSAIEHNRNETTHLIHSLEEDFLLGADLNAHSQSWGYANTDTRGEKVSDFISSFNGHILNTKDAPPTFEQRDSKGQIFQSFLLWCRLF
;
A
#
# COMPACT_ATOMS: atom_id res chain seq x y z
N THR A 1 -52.24 -8.66 15.27
CA THR A 1 -52.01 -7.42 16.03
C THR A 1 -51.58 -6.35 15.04
N LYS A 2 -52.31 -5.23 14.98
CA LYS A 2 -52.21 -4.21 13.92
C LYS A 2 -50.80 -3.60 13.83
N ALA A 3 -50.28 -3.51 12.60
CA ALA A 3 -49.08 -2.75 12.28
C ALA A 3 -49.33 -1.25 12.49
N GLN A 4 -48.40 -0.56 13.14
CA GLN A 4 -48.38 0.91 13.21
C GLN A 4 -47.60 1.51 12.03
N PRO A 5 -48.04 2.65 11.44
CA PRO A 5 -47.37 3.27 10.30
C PRO A 5 -46.08 4.04 10.67
N LEU A 6 -45.20 4.14 9.67
CA LEU A 6 -43.82 4.65 9.69
C LEU A 6 -43.62 6.17 9.99
N GLU A 7 -44.67 6.92 10.34
CA GLU A 7 -44.56 8.39 10.50
C GLU A 7 -44.33 8.86 11.95
N GLN A 8 -44.46 7.99 12.96
CA GLN A 8 -44.26 8.38 14.38
C GLN A 8 -42.82 8.21 14.90
N ILE A 9 -41.88 7.71 14.10
CA ILE A 9 -40.47 7.54 14.53
C ILE A 9 -39.65 8.83 14.30
N ASN A 10 -40.09 9.73 13.41
CA ASN A 10 -39.32 10.92 13.04
C ASN A 10 -39.43 12.11 14.01
N GLU A 11 -40.41 12.14 14.92
CA GLU A 11 -40.56 13.26 15.88
C GLU A 11 -39.85 13.04 17.23
N ALA A 12 -39.41 11.83 17.56
CA ALA A 12 -38.73 11.56 18.84
C ALA A 12 -37.21 11.81 18.82
N ILE A 13 -36.62 12.18 17.68
CA ILE A 13 -35.16 12.35 17.51
C ILE A 13 -34.74 13.83 17.51
N GLN A 14 -35.67 14.80 17.40
CA GLN A 14 -35.32 16.22 17.28
C GLN A 14 -35.22 17.03 18.59
N THR A 15 -35.46 16.44 19.77
CA THR A 15 -35.46 17.18 21.06
C THR A 15 -34.42 16.72 22.10
N ALA A 16 -33.26 16.27 21.65
CA ALA A 16 -32.10 16.05 22.55
C ALA A 16 -30.79 16.59 21.97
N ALA A 17 -30.82 17.78 21.38
CA ALA A 17 -29.61 18.54 21.10
C ALA A 17 -29.46 19.65 22.15
N SER A 18 -28.70 19.40 23.22
CA SER A 18 -27.95 20.43 23.97
C SER A 18 -27.11 19.81 25.08
N THR A 19 -25.82 20.16 25.06
CA THR A 19 -24.85 20.09 26.17
C THR A 19 -24.10 18.78 26.38
N SER A 20 -23.04 18.57 25.60
CA SER A 20 -21.78 18.12 26.19
C SER A 20 -20.60 18.82 25.51
N ARG A 21 -19.86 19.60 26.32
CA ARG A 21 -18.51 20.06 26.00
C ARG A 21 -17.60 18.85 26.15
N MET A 22 -16.84 18.49 25.13
CA MET A 22 -15.58 17.75 25.30
C MET A 22 -14.70 17.84 24.05
N THR A 23 -13.51 18.39 24.28
CA THR A 23 -12.20 18.05 23.70
C THR A 23 -12.08 17.81 22.19
N GLN A 24 -11.28 18.65 21.55
CA GLN A 24 -10.71 18.42 20.22
C GLN A 24 -9.98 17.08 20.18
N ASN A 25 -10.67 16.04 19.72
CA ASN A 25 -10.03 14.80 19.30
C ASN A 25 -9.27 15.09 18.01
N ASN A 26 -7.93 15.03 18.08
CA ASN A 26 -7.09 14.86 16.92
C ASN A 26 -7.44 13.51 16.27
N ALA A 27 -8.45 13.50 15.40
CA ALA A 27 -8.73 12.37 14.54
C ALA A 27 -7.49 12.15 13.66
N SER A 28 -6.81 11.03 13.88
CA SER A 28 -5.72 10.58 13.01
C SER A 28 -6.28 10.39 11.61
N LYS A 29 -5.75 11.15 10.64
CA LYS A 29 -6.14 11.08 9.23
C LYS A 29 -6.11 9.64 8.74
N SER A 30 -7.14 9.21 8.02
CA SER A 30 -7.11 7.92 7.34
C SER A 30 -6.00 7.88 6.29
N PHE A 31 -5.53 6.69 5.93
CA PHE A 31 -4.50 6.51 4.89
C PHE A 31 -4.92 7.16 3.56
N ALA A 32 -6.20 7.06 3.19
CA ALA A 32 -6.78 7.69 2.02
C ALA A 32 -6.76 9.23 2.07
N GLU A 33 -6.96 9.83 3.25
CA GLU A 33 -6.88 11.29 3.45
C GLU A 33 -5.44 11.80 3.47
N ALA A 34 -4.49 10.99 3.96
CA ALA A 34 -3.06 11.32 3.92
C ALA A 34 -2.53 11.42 2.47
N LEU A 35 -3.12 10.67 1.54
CA LEU A 35 -2.76 10.70 0.12
C LEU A 35 -3.28 11.95 -0.61
N LYS A 36 -4.44 12.49 -0.23
CA LYS A 36 -5.08 13.65 -0.88
C LYS A 36 -4.41 15.01 -0.59
N GLY A 37 -3.55 15.10 0.43
CA GLY A 37 -3.05 16.37 0.96
C GLY A 37 -1.67 16.86 0.48
N ASN A 38 -1.04 16.23 -0.51
CA ASN A 38 0.34 16.56 -0.86
C ASN A 38 0.45 17.41 -2.14
N LEU A 39 0.47 18.73 -1.97
CA LEU A 39 1.29 19.58 -2.83
C LEU A 39 2.74 19.05 -2.76
N PRO A 40 3.51 19.01 -3.86
CA PRO A 40 4.87 18.47 -3.86
C PRO A 40 5.77 19.35 -3.00
N LYS A 41 5.91 19.03 -1.71
CA LYS A 41 6.96 19.61 -0.87
C LYS A 41 8.31 19.21 -1.47
N GLN A 42 9.15 20.20 -1.77
CA GLN A 42 10.52 19.93 -2.21
C GLN A 42 11.19 19.02 -1.18
N ARG A 43 11.65 17.85 -1.64
CA ARG A 43 12.26 16.86 -0.76
C ARG A 43 13.72 17.23 -0.49
N PRO A 44 14.19 17.12 0.76
CA PRO A 44 15.60 17.32 1.06
C PRO A 44 16.45 16.35 0.25
N SER A 45 17.59 16.83 -0.23
CA SER A 45 18.53 16.08 -1.04
C SER A 45 19.76 15.72 -0.20
N ALA A 46 20.36 14.55 -0.46
CA ALA A 46 21.48 14.04 0.32
C ALA A 46 22.72 13.86 -0.56
N ILE A 47 23.89 14.15 0.00
CA ILE A 47 25.20 13.94 -0.62
C ILE A 47 25.99 13.06 0.34
N LEU A 48 26.59 11.99 -0.16
CA LEU A 48 27.41 11.08 0.66
C LEU A 48 28.88 11.40 0.39
N LEU A 49 29.59 11.86 1.40
CA LEU A 49 31.03 12.09 1.33
C LEU A 49 31.73 10.85 1.87
N TYR A 50 32.69 10.33 1.11
CA TYR A 50 33.56 9.25 1.53
C TYR A 50 35.02 9.61 1.28
N PRO A 51 35.97 9.02 2.03
CA PRO A 51 37.36 9.00 1.60
C PRO A 51 37.51 8.44 0.19
N LYS A 52 38.38 9.03 -0.64
CA LYS A 52 38.70 8.45 -1.97
C LYS A 52 39.38 7.10 -1.86
N GLU A 53 40.25 6.94 -0.87
CA GLU A 53 40.93 5.69 -0.57
C GLU A 53 40.60 5.27 0.86
N LYS A 54 40.48 3.96 1.09
CA LYS A 54 40.07 3.43 2.41
C LYS A 54 41.09 3.75 3.51
N ASP A 55 42.35 3.94 3.14
CA ASP A 55 43.48 4.10 4.05
C ASP A 55 44.07 5.53 4.02
N SER A 56 43.47 6.47 3.30
CA SER A 56 44.02 7.84 3.14
C SER A 56 43.77 8.77 4.32
N PHE A 57 43.15 8.30 5.40
CA PHE A 57 42.83 9.10 6.59
C PHE A 57 43.19 8.37 7.88
N GLU A 58 44.12 8.94 8.64
CA GLU A 58 44.32 8.62 10.05
C GLU A 58 43.28 9.37 10.90
N GLY A 59 42.02 8.93 10.88
CA GLY A 59 40.95 9.47 11.74
C GLY A 59 39.56 9.62 11.10
N PRO A 60 38.57 10.11 11.87
CA PRO A 60 37.22 10.36 11.38
C PRO A 60 37.19 11.46 10.31
N LEU A 61 36.54 11.22 9.17
CA LEU A 61 36.38 12.21 8.10
C LEU A 61 35.75 13.52 8.59
N ARG A 62 34.98 13.46 9.67
CA ARG A 62 34.29 14.61 10.24
C ARG A 62 35.27 15.60 10.88
N GLU A 63 36.31 15.09 11.51
CA GLU A 63 37.34 15.91 12.17
C GLU A 63 38.17 16.64 11.11
N PHE A 64 38.58 15.93 10.07
CA PHE A 64 39.22 16.52 8.89
C PHE A 64 38.37 17.63 8.26
N LEU A 65 37.07 17.39 8.06
CA LEU A 65 36.19 18.44 7.51
C LEU A 65 36.09 19.66 8.42
N SER A 66 36.14 19.50 9.74
CA SER A 66 36.11 20.63 10.68
C SER A 66 37.43 21.38 10.78
N GLU A 67 38.55 20.72 10.56
CA GLU A 67 39.89 21.33 10.55
C GLU A 67 40.13 22.13 9.26
N GLU A 68 39.81 21.54 8.12
CA GLU A 68 40.01 22.17 6.81
C GLU A 68 38.97 23.24 6.50
N VAL A 69 37.76 23.10 7.02
CA VAL A 69 36.64 24.00 6.74
C VAL A 69 35.95 24.41 8.04
N PRO A 70 36.14 25.66 8.48
CA PRO A 70 35.45 26.19 9.64
C PRO A 70 33.94 26.05 9.49
N SER A 71 33.23 25.83 10.60
CA SER A 71 31.76 25.72 10.60
C SER A 71 31.03 26.97 10.08
N THR A 72 31.73 28.10 9.97
CA THR A 72 31.24 29.38 9.44
C THR A 72 31.42 29.51 7.92
N HIS A 73 32.09 28.56 7.26
CA HIS A 73 32.34 28.59 5.82
C HIS A 73 31.02 28.49 5.03
N SER A 74 30.96 29.17 3.88
CA SER A 74 29.77 29.26 3.01
C SER A 74 29.18 27.90 2.62
N ILE A 75 30.03 26.90 2.39
CA ILE A 75 29.66 25.52 2.08
C ILE A 75 28.66 24.88 3.05
N PHE A 76 28.65 25.28 4.32
CA PHE A 76 27.70 24.76 5.31
C PHE A 76 26.44 25.62 5.47
N LYS A 77 26.34 26.78 4.81
CA LYS A 77 25.22 27.73 4.94
C LYS A 77 23.85 27.10 4.65
N ASN A 78 23.80 26.21 3.66
CA ASN A 78 22.57 25.55 3.21
C ASN A 78 22.44 24.10 3.70
N VAL A 79 23.34 23.65 4.58
CA VAL A 79 23.34 22.29 5.12
C VAL A 79 22.39 22.22 6.31
N ARG A 80 21.34 21.42 6.16
CA ARG A 80 20.35 21.17 7.22
C ARG A 80 20.87 20.21 8.27
N LYS A 81 21.59 19.17 7.85
CA LYS A 81 22.08 18.12 8.75
C LYS A 81 23.31 17.44 8.18
N LEU A 82 24.27 17.18 9.07
CA LEU A 82 25.40 16.27 8.84
C LEU A 82 25.19 15.01 9.68
N LYS A 83 25.39 13.84 9.09
CA LYS A 83 25.26 12.56 9.80
C LYS A 83 26.40 11.61 9.42
N ASN A 84 27.10 11.08 10.41
CA ASN A 84 28.09 10.03 10.19
C ASN A 84 27.39 8.76 9.66
N ILE A 85 27.99 8.12 8.67
CA ILE A 85 27.54 6.87 8.07
C ILE A 85 28.68 5.84 8.08
N LYS A 86 28.39 4.61 7.64
CA LYS A 86 29.38 3.52 7.61
C LYS A 86 30.59 3.88 6.73
N ASN A 87 31.69 3.15 6.89
CA ASN A 87 32.91 3.29 6.08
C ASN A 87 33.51 4.71 6.12
N ASN A 88 33.55 5.32 7.31
CA ASN A 88 34.05 6.69 7.53
C ASN A 88 33.39 7.76 6.64
N GLY A 89 32.13 7.53 6.23
CA GLY A 89 31.40 8.46 5.38
C GLY A 89 30.60 9.48 6.18
N ILE A 90 30.18 10.55 5.51
CA ILE A 90 29.30 11.60 6.04
C ILE A 90 28.16 11.87 5.05
N ALA A 91 26.93 11.80 5.52
CA ALA A 91 25.76 12.25 4.78
C ALA A 91 25.49 13.73 5.06
N VAL A 92 25.55 14.55 4.02
CA VAL A 92 25.19 15.97 4.00
C VAL A 92 23.77 16.11 3.46
N ILE A 93 22.87 16.70 4.24
CA ILE A 93 21.47 16.90 3.88
C ILE A 93 21.22 18.38 3.61
N VAL A 94 20.73 18.70 2.41
CA VAL A 94 20.36 20.07 1.96
C VAL A 94 18.88 20.13 1.59
N ASN A 95 18.34 21.33 1.38
CA ASN A 95 16.88 21.49 1.24
C ASN A 95 16.35 21.06 -0.13
N ASN A 96 17.14 21.21 -1.20
CA ASN A 96 16.70 20.91 -2.57
C ASN A 96 17.89 20.55 -3.48
N LYS A 97 17.57 20.20 -4.73
CA LYS A 97 18.58 19.82 -5.74
C LYS A 97 19.50 20.97 -6.15
N LEU A 98 19.01 22.21 -6.16
CA LEU A 98 19.82 23.38 -6.52
C LEU A 98 20.94 23.59 -5.48
N GLN A 99 20.59 23.60 -4.19
CA GLN A 99 21.56 23.69 -3.10
C GLN A 99 22.52 22.49 -3.06
N GLN A 100 22.07 21.31 -3.53
CA GLN A 100 22.95 20.15 -3.67
C GLN A 100 24.01 20.37 -4.74
N GLN A 101 23.66 20.98 -5.88
CA GLN A 101 24.60 21.33 -6.94
C GLN A 101 25.59 22.40 -6.47
N GLU A 102 25.09 23.48 -5.85
CA GLU A 102 25.92 24.55 -5.26
C GLU A 102 26.95 23.97 -4.27
N PHE A 103 26.51 23.06 -3.39
CA PHE A 103 27.41 22.40 -2.45
C PHE A 103 28.50 21.57 -3.14
N LEU A 104 28.15 20.83 -4.20
CA LEU A 104 29.12 20.02 -4.95
C LEU A 104 30.14 20.88 -5.69
N GLU A 105 29.71 22.00 -6.27
CA GLU A 105 30.60 22.96 -6.92
C GLU A 105 31.56 23.60 -5.91
N GLU A 106 31.06 24.04 -4.76
CA GLU A 106 31.89 24.62 -3.71
C GLU A 106 32.88 23.60 -3.13
N LEU A 107 32.47 22.33 -2.98
CA LEU A 107 33.35 21.25 -2.53
C LEU A 107 34.53 21.01 -3.50
N GLN A 108 34.34 21.25 -4.80
CA GLN A 108 35.41 21.14 -5.79
C GLN A 108 36.41 22.30 -5.73
N ASN A 109 36.04 23.44 -5.15
CA ASN A 109 36.91 24.61 -5.03
C ASN A 109 37.92 24.49 -3.87
N ILE A 110 37.67 23.59 -2.92
CA ILE A 110 38.55 23.37 -1.75
C ILE A 110 39.55 22.26 -2.07
N HIS A 111 40.81 22.63 -2.29
CA HIS A 111 41.85 21.71 -2.80
C HIS A 111 42.09 20.49 -1.88
N SER A 112 42.16 20.70 -0.57
CA SER A 112 42.37 19.63 0.42
C SER A 112 41.22 18.62 0.45
N ILE A 113 39.98 19.09 0.31
CA ILE A 113 38.80 18.22 0.23
C ILE A 113 38.73 17.52 -1.13
N LYS A 114 38.94 18.25 -2.24
CA LYS A 114 38.90 17.69 -3.60
C LYS A 114 39.88 16.53 -3.78
N THR A 115 41.05 16.61 -3.15
CA THR A 115 42.08 15.57 -3.27
C THR A 115 41.72 14.32 -2.49
N LYS A 116 41.19 14.43 -1.27
CA LYS A 116 40.99 13.29 -0.37
C LYS A 116 39.54 12.76 -0.26
N VAL A 117 38.53 13.55 -0.64
CA VAL A 117 37.11 13.22 -0.47
C VAL A 117 36.43 12.98 -1.82
N SER A 118 35.57 11.95 -1.86
CA SER A 118 34.72 11.60 -3.00
C SER A 118 33.25 11.83 -2.66
N PRO A 119 32.56 12.75 -3.35
CA PRO A 119 31.11 12.88 -3.23
C PRO A 119 30.39 11.82 -4.06
N ILE A 120 29.43 11.14 -3.46
CA ILE A 120 28.52 10.18 -4.08
C ILE A 120 27.08 10.70 -3.91
N LEU A 121 26.37 10.84 -5.02
CA LEU A 121 24.94 11.11 -5.01
C LEU A 121 24.18 9.79 -4.80
N PRO A 122 23.29 9.70 -3.79
CA PRO A 122 22.43 8.54 -3.63
C PRO A 122 21.61 8.32 -4.90
N ALA A 123 21.70 7.11 -5.46
CA ALA A 123 20.88 6.74 -6.60
C ALA A 123 19.39 6.79 -6.23
N VAL A 124 18.57 7.28 -7.16
CA VAL A 124 17.12 7.19 -7.04
C VAL A 124 16.73 5.72 -7.11
N LYS A 125 16.04 5.23 -6.07
CA LYS A 125 15.47 3.89 -6.09
C LYS A 125 14.14 3.93 -6.85
N HIS A 126 14.19 3.52 -8.11
CA HIS A 126 13.00 3.30 -8.92
C HIS A 126 12.24 2.06 -8.43
N PRO A 127 10.89 2.10 -8.35
CA PRO A 127 10.10 0.91 -8.07
C PRO A 127 10.38 -0.23 -9.06
N SER A 128 9.91 -1.42 -8.70
CA SER A 128 10.09 -2.62 -9.53
C SER A 128 8.74 -3.25 -9.84
N ALA A 129 8.57 -3.67 -11.09
CA ALA A 129 7.45 -4.48 -11.54
C ALA A 129 7.95 -5.90 -11.82
N ILE A 130 7.17 -6.91 -11.44
CA ILE A 130 7.51 -8.31 -11.66
C ILE A 130 6.47 -8.93 -12.59
N LEU A 131 6.93 -9.52 -13.68
CA LEU A 131 6.14 -10.40 -14.53
C LEU A 131 6.46 -11.85 -14.14
N TYR A 132 5.43 -12.57 -13.69
CA TYR A 132 5.58 -13.93 -13.19
C TYR A 132 5.34 -14.98 -14.28
N ASN A 133 6.04 -16.12 -14.16
CA ASN A 133 5.87 -17.33 -14.95
C ASN A 133 5.90 -17.10 -16.47
N ILE A 134 6.85 -16.29 -16.94
CA ILE A 134 7.05 -16.06 -18.38
C ILE A 134 7.67 -17.34 -18.97
N PRO A 135 7.07 -17.94 -20.01
CA PRO A 135 7.66 -19.09 -20.69
C PRO A 135 9.06 -18.78 -21.24
N ASN A 136 10.00 -19.72 -21.09
CA ASN A 136 11.40 -19.52 -21.46
C ASN A 136 11.65 -19.30 -22.97
N ASN A 137 10.67 -19.61 -23.82
CA ASN A 137 10.72 -19.36 -25.26
C ASN A 137 10.37 -17.91 -25.65
N VAL A 138 9.79 -17.13 -24.74
CA VAL A 138 9.44 -15.72 -24.97
C VAL A 138 10.68 -14.85 -24.76
N ASN A 139 11.01 -14.02 -25.74
CA ASN A 139 12.17 -13.13 -25.69
C ASN A 139 11.84 -11.76 -25.08
N GLU A 140 12.88 -10.97 -24.79
CA GLU A 140 12.71 -9.65 -24.19
C GLU A 140 12.00 -8.68 -25.13
N GLU A 141 12.27 -8.75 -26.43
CA GLU A 141 11.73 -7.84 -27.43
C GLU A 141 10.20 -7.92 -27.53
N GLU A 142 9.66 -9.14 -27.48
CA GLU A 142 8.22 -9.41 -27.47
C GLU A 142 7.56 -8.85 -26.21
N ILE A 143 8.16 -9.10 -25.04
CA ILE A 143 7.68 -8.57 -23.76
C ILE A 143 7.68 -7.05 -23.77
N GLN A 144 8.77 -6.42 -24.22
CA GLN A 144 8.88 -4.95 -24.28
C GLN A 144 7.86 -4.35 -25.24
N LYS A 145 7.65 -4.97 -26.40
CA LYS A 145 6.63 -4.53 -27.37
C LYS A 145 5.23 -4.56 -26.76
N GLU A 146 4.87 -5.65 -26.09
CA GLU A 146 3.56 -5.78 -25.45
C GLU A 146 3.40 -4.80 -24.28
N LEU A 147 4.42 -4.67 -23.43
CA LEU A 147 4.44 -3.71 -22.33
C LEU A 147 4.21 -2.28 -22.83
N LYS A 148 4.90 -1.84 -23.88
CA LYS A 148 4.68 -0.50 -24.47
C LYS A 148 3.25 -0.31 -24.96
N THR A 149 2.68 -1.34 -25.55
CA THR A 149 1.31 -1.30 -26.08
C THR A 149 0.30 -1.14 -24.94
N VAL A 150 0.49 -1.86 -23.83
CA VAL A 150 -0.40 -1.85 -22.65
C VAL A 150 -0.20 -0.62 -21.77
N THR A 151 1.04 -0.15 -21.60
CA THR A 151 1.36 1.00 -20.72
C THR A 151 1.35 2.34 -21.43
N HIS A 152 1.23 2.34 -22.76
CA HIS A 152 1.39 3.52 -23.62
C HIS A 152 2.75 4.23 -23.43
N GLN A 153 3.79 3.50 -23.03
CA GLN A 153 5.15 4.04 -22.90
C GLN A 153 5.93 3.88 -24.20
N GLU A 154 6.76 4.87 -24.53
CA GLU A 154 7.61 4.83 -25.73
C GLU A 154 8.95 4.10 -25.50
N SER A 155 9.44 4.11 -24.25
CA SER A 155 10.74 3.55 -23.87
C SER A 155 10.64 2.12 -23.31
N ASN A 156 11.70 1.34 -23.51
CA ASN A 156 11.80 0.00 -22.91
C ASN A 156 12.02 0.14 -21.40
N LEU A 157 11.40 -0.75 -20.61
CA LEU A 157 11.71 -0.86 -19.19
C LEU A 157 13.03 -1.60 -19.01
N LYS A 158 13.89 -1.13 -18.10
CA LYS A 158 15.17 -1.79 -17.83
C LYS A 158 14.93 -3.07 -17.02
N VAL A 159 15.40 -4.22 -17.52
CA VAL A 159 15.44 -5.46 -16.73
C VAL A 159 16.49 -5.33 -15.62
N ARG A 160 16.07 -5.53 -14.36
CA ARG A 160 16.96 -5.54 -13.19
C ARG A 160 17.62 -6.90 -13.01
N PHE A 161 16.82 -7.96 -12.99
CA PHE A 161 17.26 -9.34 -12.86
C PHE A 161 16.12 -10.30 -13.21
N LYS A 162 16.48 -11.58 -13.37
CA LYS A 162 15.56 -12.69 -13.67
C LYS A 162 15.79 -13.78 -12.62
N PHE A 163 14.74 -14.53 -12.26
CA PHE A 163 14.84 -15.66 -11.33
C PHE A 163 13.88 -16.78 -11.72
N LYS A 164 14.12 -18.00 -11.22
CA LYS A 164 13.35 -19.21 -11.61
C LYS A 164 11.85 -18.99 -11.38
N GLY A 165 11.04 -19.37 -12.37
CA GLY A 165 9.58 -19.41 -12.29
C GLY A 165 9.08 -20.52 -11.38
N ARG A 166 7.75 -20.72 -11.39
CA ARG A 166 7.12 -21.80 -10.63
C ARG A 166 7.50 -23.19 -11.16
N ASP A 167 7.75 -23.30 -12.46
CA ASP A 167 8.13 -24.53 -13.15
C ASP A 167 9.48 -24.35 -13.87
N GLU A 168 10.05 -25.45 -14.39
CA GLU A 168 11.37 -25.43 -15.05
C GLU A 168 11.37 -24.71 -16.40
N ASN A 169 10.20 -24.55 -17.01
CA ASN A 169 10.01 -23.93 -18.31
C ASN A 169 9.61 -22.46 -18.22
N SER A 170 9.64 -21.87 -17.02
CA SER A 170 9.29 -20.48 -16.80
C SER A 170 10.32 -19.70 -15.98
N THR A 171 10.35 -18.39 -16.24
CA THR A 171 11.23 -17.43 -15.58
C THR A 171 10.41 -16.22 -15.13
N ASN A 172 10.70 -15.70 -13.95
CA ASN A 172 10.16 -14.44 -13.45
C ASN A 172 11.11 -13.29 -13.80
N TRP A 173 10.58 -12.19 -14.32
CA TRP A 173 11.38 -11.05 -14.76
C TRP A 173 11.05 -9.81 -13.94
N VAL A 174 12.09 -9.14 -13.44
CA VAL A 174 11.96 -7.91 -12.64
C VAL A 174 12.41 -6.73 -13.47
N PHE A 175 11.51 -5.77 -13.65
CA PHE A 175 11.73 -4.54 -14.41
C PHE A 175 11.81 -3.34 -13.49
N GLU A 176 12.66 -2.39 -13.84
CA GLU A 176 12.74 -1.07 -13.22
C GLU A 176 11.70 -0.14 -13.83
N THR A 177 10.90 0.51 -12.98
CA THR A 177 9.90 1.49 -13.42
C THR A 177 10.40 2.91 -13.09
N PRO A 178 10.91 3.68 -14.07
CA PRO A 178 11.63 4.93 -13.81
C PRO A 178 10.73 6.05 -13.27
N GLU A 179 9.42 5.97 -13.52
CA GLU A 179 8.48 6.95 -13.03
C GLU A 179 8.23 6.79 -11.53
N ASN A 180 8.59 7.82 -10.77
CA ASN A 180 8.39 7.86 -9.31
C ASN A 180 6.98 8.30 -8.91
N LYS A 181 6.03 8.28 -9.85
CA LYS A 181 4.65 8.71 -9.64
C LYS A 181 3.75 7.49 -9.74
N ILE A 182 3.07 7.19 -8.64
CA ILE A 182 1.97 6.23 -8.68
C ILE A 182 0.79 6.97 -9.32
N GLU A 183 0.49 6.63 -10.57
CA GLU A 183 -0.59 7.26 -11.37
C GLU A 183 -2.00 6.88 -10.87
N GLY A 184 -2.10 5.95 -9.93
CA GLY A 184 -3.36 5.41 -9.43
C GLY A 184 -3.82 4.20 -10.26
N LEU A 185 -5.11 3.88 -10.16
CA LEU A 185 -5.71 2.84 -11.00
C LEU A 185 -5.94 3.38 -12.40
N PRO A 186 -5.69 2.60 -13.47
CA PRO A 186 -6.01 3.04 -14.82
C PRO A 186 -7.48 3.44 -14.94
N SER A 187 -7.76 4.57 -15.59
CA SER A 187 -9.12 5.13 -15.70
C SER A 187 -10.10 4.23 -16.45
N TYR A 188 -9.60 3.33 -17.28
CA TYR A 188 -10.40 2.35 -18.02
C TYR A 188 -10.73 1.09 -17.20
N TRP A 189 -10.19 0.94 -15.99
CA TRP A 189 -10.65 -0.09 -15.04
C TRP A 189 -11.92 0.39 -14.36
N ARG A 190 -12.94 -0.47 -14.31
CA ARG A 190 -14.16 -0.12 -13.57
C ARG A 190 -13.94 -0.40 -12.10
N SER A 191 -14.17 0.59 -11.27
CA SER A 191 -14.11 0.44 -9.81
C SER A 191 -15.40 0.90 -9.17
N TRP A 192 -15.86 0.15 -8.18
CA TRP A 192 -16.93 0.56 -7.28
C TRP A 192 -16.38 0.60 -5.86
N LEU A 193 -16.95 1.48 -5.04
CA LEU A 193 -16.52 1.71 -3.67
C LEU A 193 -17.75 1.73 -2.74
N SER A 194 -17.52 1.39 -1.48
CA SER A 194 -18.46 1.67 -0.41
C SER A 194 -18.60 3.19 -0.22
N LYS A 195 -19.71 3.66 0.38
CA LYS A 195 -19.99 5.09 0.59
C LYS A 195 -18.90 5.82 1.37
N ASN A 196 -18.17 5.14 2.25
CA ASN A 196 -17.05 5.71 2.99
C ASN A 196 -15.66 5.38 2.39
N ASN A 197 -15.63 4.72 1.22
CA ASN A 197 -14.43 4.29 0.49
C ASN A 197 -13.51 3.30 1.24
N LYS A 198 -14.04 2.52 2.19
CA LYS A 198 -13.25 1.51 2.92
C LYS A 198 -13.33 0.11 2.31
N ALA A 199 -14.40 -0.20 1.58
CA ALA A 199 -14.52 -1.43 0.80
C ALA A 199 -14.63 -1.09 -0.69
N GLY A 200 -14.18 -1.99 -1.56
CA GLY A 200 -14.03 -1.69 -2.98
C GLY A 200 -13.80 -2.92 -3.84
N THR A 201 -14.24 -2.85 -5.08
CA THR A 201 -14.00 -3.89 -6.09
C THR A 201 -13.60 -3.23 -7.38
N ILE A 202 -12.55 -3.77 -7.99
CA ILE A 202 -11.98 -3.31 -9.24
C ILE A 202 -12.16 -4.45 -10.24
N ALA A 203 -12.86 -4.18 -11.33
CA ALA A 203 -13.00 -5.08 -12.46
C ALA A 203 -11.99 -4.71 -13.54
N LEU A 204 -11.15 -5.69 -13.88
CA LEU A 204 -10.25 -5.59 -15.03
C LEU A 204 -11.06 -5.49 -16.33
N PRO A 205 -10.51 -4.92 -17.42
CA PRO A 205 -11.21 -4.77 -18.70
C PRO A 205 -11.71 -6.10 -19.30
N THR A 206 -11.06 -7.21 -18.95
CA THR A 206 -11.45 -8.57 -19.34
C THR A 206 -12.69 -9.09 -18.60
N CYS A 207 -13.14 -8.42 -17.54
CA CYS A 207 -14.37 -8.78 -16.83
C CYS A 207 -15.60 -8.35 -17.64
N ASN A 208 -16.27 -9.32 -18.23
CA ASN A 208 -17.48 -9.09 -19.01
C ASN A 208 -18.62 -8.58 -18.11
N SER A 209 -19.14 -7.40 -18.44
CA SER A 209 -20.38 -6.80 -17.91
C SER A 209 -20.67 -6.99 -16.41
N PRO A 210 -19.77 -6.61 -15.48
CA PRO A 210 -20.10 -6.49 -14.06
C PRO A 210 -21.28 -5.54 -13.84
N ILE A 211 -22.22 -5.96 -13.00
CA ILE A 211 -23.44 -5.24 -12.64
C ILE A 211 -23.31 -4.78 -11.19
N PHE A 212 -23.51 -3.49 -10.94
CA PHE A 212 -23.56 -2.98 -9.58
C PHE A 212 -24.85 -3.45 -8.88
N LEU A 213 -24.74 -3.99 -7.66
CA LEU A 213 -25.90 -4.42 -6.88
C LEU A 213 -26.19 -3.47 -5.72
N PHE A 214 -25.18 -3.22 -4.88
CA PHE A 214 -25.39 -2.60 -3.58
C PHE A 214 -24.14 -1.88 -3.08
N SER A 215 -24.34 -0.79 -2.35
CA SER A 215 -23.27 -0.10 -1.60
C SER A 215 -23.82 0.52 -0.32
N SER A 216 -23.18 0.21 0.80
CA SER A 216 -23.38 0.84 2.10
C SER A 216 -22.12 1.59 2.53
N ASN A 217 -22.05 2.02 3.78
CA ASN A 217 -20.82 2.59 4.31
C ASN A 217 -19.68 1.58 4.24
N GLU A 218 -19.90 0.33 4.62
CA GLU A 218 -18.83 -0.63 4.84
C GLU A 218 -18.82 -1.79 3.84
N ILE A 219 -19.84 -1.88 2.99
CA ILE A 219 -20.04 -3.00 2.06
C ILE A 219 -20.22 -2.46 0.64
N LEU A 220 -19.72 -3.22 -0.32
CA LEU A 220 -19.98 -3.08 -1.74
C LEU A 220 -20.27 -4.46 -2.32
N ALA A 221 -21.25 -4.57 -3.21
CA ALA A 221 -21.50 -5.79 -3.96
C ALA A 221 -21.70 -5.53 -5.45
N ILE A 222 -21.08 -6.39 -6.26
CA ILE A 222 -21.27 -6.44 -7.70
C ILE A 222 -21.62 -7.87 -8.12
N LYS A 223 -22.40 -8.02 -9.18
CA LYS A 223 -22.68 -9.30 -9.83
C LYS A 223 -21.83 -9.42 -11.08
N ILE A 224 -21.21 -10.58 -11.26
CA ILE A 224 -20.45 -10.94 -12.46
C ILE A 224 -21.00 -12.23 -13.05
N GLN A 225 -20.70 -12.47 -14.32
CA GLN A 225 -20.95 -13.76 -14.95
C GLN A 225 -19.69 -14.62 -14.81
N ALA A 226 -19.77 -15.69 -14.01
CA ALA A 226 -18.69 -16.66 -13.84
C ALA A 226 -19.06 -17.95 -14.58
N ASN A 227 -18.44 -18.18 -15.74
CA ASN A 227 -18.87 -19.24 -16.67
C ASN A 227 -20.36 -19.09 -17.05
N SER A 228 -21.17 -20.14 -16.86
CA SER A 228 -22.61 -20.13 -17.13
C SER A 228 -23.47 -19.61 -15.97
N ASN A 229 -22.89 -19.37 -14.79
CA ASN A 229 -23.65 -18.99 -13.60
C ASN A 229 -23.33 -17.55 -13.16
N PRO A 230 -24.33 -16.78 -12.69
CA PRO A 230 -24.08 -15.52 -12.00
C PRO A 230 -23.34 -15.78 -10.68
N LEU A 231 -22.43 -14.87 -10.32
CA LEU A 231 -21.70 -14.88 -9.06
C LEU A 231 -21.69 -13.46 -8.49
N THR A 232 -22.03 -13.32 -7.21
CA THR A 232 -21.95 -12.02 -6.52
C THR A 232 -20.65 -11.88 -5.76
N ILE A 233 -19.90 -10.83 -6.06
CA ILE A 233 -18.67 -10.45 -5.36
C ILE A 233 -19.03 -9.38 -4.33
N ILE A 234 -18.74 -9.64 -3.07
CA ILE A 234 -18.98 -8.73 -1.95
C ILE A 234 -17.63 -8.31 -1.39
N SER A 235 -17.40 -7.00 -1.29
CA SER A 235 -16.29 -6.42 -0.54
C SER A 235 -16.83 -5.82 0.75
N SER A 236 -16.25 -6.16 1.90
CA SER A 236 -16.65 -5.63 3.20
C SER A 236 -15.44 -5.18 4.03
N TYR A 237 -15.57 -4.07 4.75
CA TYR A 237 -14.56 -3.61 5.70
C TYR A 237 -15.23 -3.26 7.03
N SER A 238 -14.72 -3.81 8.14
CA SER A 238 -15.15 -3.42 9.47
C SER A 238 -13.97 -3.00 10.32
N SER A 239 -14.01 -1.76 10.83
CA SER A 239 -12.94 -1.14 11.60
C SER A 239 -12.63 -1.93 12.89
N PRO A 240 -11.36 -2.02 13.32
CA PRO A 240 -11.02 -2.67 14.59
C PRO A 240 -11.62 -1.92 15.80
N TYR A 241 -11.96 -0.64 15.62
CA TYR A 241 -12.50 0.22 16.67
C TYR A 241 -14.03 0.31 16.69
N SER A 242 -14.74 -0.35 15.76
CA SER A 242 -16.20 -0.37 15.73
C SER A 242 -16.75 -1.75 16.08
N ALA A 243 -17.96 -1.79 16.62
CA ALA A 243 -18.69 -3.04 16.82
C ALA A 243 -18.93 -3.75 15.47
N ILE A 244 -18.66 -5.07 15.40
CA ILE A 244 -18.78 -5.84 14.15
C ILE A 244 -20.23 -6.10 13.74
N GLU A 245 -21.15 -6.02 14.71
CA GLU A 245 -22.54 -6.45 14.60
C GLU A 245 -23.29 -5.72 13.49
N HIS A 246 -23.05 -4.41 13.34
CA HIS A 246 -23.69 -3.63 12.29
C HIS A 246 -23.26 -4.13 10.90
N ASN A 247 -21.95 -4.25 10.68
CA ASN A 247 -21.37 -4.77 9.43
C ASN A 247 -21.88 -6.19 9.13
N ARG A 248 -21.85 -7.06 10.13
CA ARG A 248 -22.27 -8.46 10.02
C ARG A 248 -23.76 -8.58 9.67
N ASN A 249 -24.62 -7.83 10.36
CA ASN A 249 -26.06 -7.88 10.13
C ASN A 249 -26.41 -7.37 8.72
N GLU A 250 -25.78 -6.28 8.28
CA GLU A 250 -25.96 -5.76 6.92
C GLU A 250 -25.48 -6.75 5.87
N THR A 251 -24.32 -7.38 6.08
CA THR A 251 -23.79 -8.44 5.21
C THR A 251 -24.74 -9.64 5.17
N THR A 252 -25.31 -10.03 6.31
CA THR A 252 -26.28 -11.14 6.42
C THR A 252 -27.54 -10.85 5.61
N HIS A 253 -28.10 -9.63 5.75
CA HIS A 253 -29.28 -9.22 5.00
C HIS A 253 -29.04 -9.21 3.49
N LEU A 254 -27.86 -8.73 3.06
CA LEU A 254 -27.46 -8.79 1.66
C LEU A 254 -27.39 -10.24 1.18
N ILE A 255 -26.65 -11.11 1.87
CA ILE A 255 -26.50 -12.53 1.49
C ILE A 255 -27.85 -13.23 1.40
N HIS A 256 -28.77 -13.00 2.34
CA HIS A 256 -30.10 -13.61 2.33
C HIS A 256 -30.98 -13.15 1.17
N SER A 257 -30.65 -12.02 0.54
CA SER A 257 -31.35 -11.51 -0.66
C SER A 257 -30.79 -12.06 -1.98
N LEU A 258 -29.65 -12.78 -1.95
CA LEU A 258 -29.03 -13.32 -3.15
C LEU A 258 -29.65 -14.67 -3.53
N GLU A 259 -29.91 -14.85 -4.82
CA GLU A 259 -30.36 -16.13 -5.36
C GLU A 259 -29.17 -16.99 -5.80
N GLU A 260 -28.10 -16.34 -6.25
CA GLU A 260 -26.85 -16.94 -6.72
C GLU A 260 -25.79 -17.17 -5.63
N ASP A 261 -24.70 -17.84 -6.02
CA ASP A 261 -23.52 -18.01 -5.18
C ASP A 261 -22.79 -16.67 -4.97
N PHE A 262 -21.98 -16.61 -3.92
CA PHE A 262 -21.23 -15.39 -3.61
C PHE A 262 -19.81 -15.65 -3.12
N LEU A 263 -18.96 -14.65 -3.35
CA LEU A 263 -17.61 -14.56 -2.84
C LEU A 263 -17.50 -13.28 -2.00
N LEU A 264 -17.22 -13.43 -0.71
CA LEU A 264 -17.02 -12.32 0.23
C LEU A 264 -15.52 -12.12 0.48
N GLY A 265 -14.98 -11.03 -0.04
CA GLY A 265 -13.68 -10.51 0.31
C GLY A 265 -13.82 -9.48 1.43
N ALA A 266 -13.33 -9.77 2.64
CA ALA A 266 -13.50 -8.86 3.76
C ALA A 266 -12.23 -8.62 4.58
N ASP A 267 -12.08 -7.39 5.09
CA ASP A 267 -11.20 -7.07 6.20
C ASP A 267 -12.07 -6.76 7.43
N LEU A 268 -12.23 -7.78 8.28
CA LEU A 268 -13.09 -7.70 9.46
C LEU A 268 -12.31 -7.38 10.73
N ASN A 269 -10.98 -7.24 10.68
CA ASN A 269 -10.13 -7.04 11.85
C ASN A 269 -10.43 -8.04 12.99
N ALA A 270 -10.55 -9.33 12.66
CA ALA A 270 -10.94 -10.40 13.57
C ALA A 270 -9.88 -11.52 13.60
N HIS A 271 -9.54 -12.03 14.78
CA HIS A 271 -8.48 -13.03 14.93
C HIS A 271 -9.11 -14.42 15.13
N SER A 272 -8.73 -15.41 14.32
CA SER A 272 -9.07 -16.82 14.56
C SER A 272 -8.03 -17.76 13.99
N GLN A 273 -7.86 -18.87 14.68
CA GLN A 273 -7.05 -20.00 14.22
C GLN A 273 -7.57 -20.59 12.90
N SER A 274 -8.86 -20.45 12.62
CA SER A 274 -9.50 -20.96 11.39
C SER A 274 -8.97 -20.31 10.11
N TRP A 275 -8.42 -19.10 10.20
CA TRP A 275 -7.80 -18.40 9.07
C TRP A 275 -6.36 -17.95 9.40
N GLY A 276 -5.70 -18.66 10.32
CA GLY A 276 -4.25 -18.64 10.48
C GLY A 276 -3.69 -17.91 11.71
N TYR A 277 -4.50 -17.25 12.53
CA TYR A 277 -3.99 -16.59 13.74
C TYR A 277 -3.55 -17.61 14.80
N ALA A 278 -2.64 -17.20 15.69
CA ALA A 278 -2.24 -18.04 16.83
C ALA A 278 -3.38 -18.26 17.84
N ASN A 279 -4.28 -17.28 17.97
CA ASN A 279 -5.40 -17.30 18.89
C ASN A 279 -6.70 -16.83 18.20
N THR A 280 -7.82 -17.13 18.84
CA THR A 280 -9.14 -16.62 18.45
C THR A 280 -9.58 -15.56 19.46
N ASP A 281 -10.00 -14.39 18.99
CA ASP A 281 -10.57 -13.33 19.83
C ASP A 281 -12.12 -13.34 19.76
N THR A 282 -12.78 -12.59 20.64
CA THR A 282 -14.26 -12.50 20.68
C THR A 282 -14.85 -12.04 19.35
N ARG A 283 -14.10 -11.25 18.58
CA ARG A 283 -14.53 -10.77 17.27
C ARG A 283 -14.44 -11.89 16.23
N GLY A 284 -13.40 -12.70 16.27
CA GLY A 284 -13.20 -13.90 15.47
C GLY A 284 -14.19 -15.01 15.79
N GLU A 285 -14.60 -15.17 17.05
CA GLU A 285 -15.72 -16.05 17.40
C GLU A 285 -17.01 -15.61 16.69
N LYS A 286 -17.37 -14.32 16.77
CA LYS A 286 -18.55 -13.77 16.09
C LYS A 286 -18.50 -13.92 14.57
N VAL A 287 -17.32 -13.84 13.96
CA VAL A 287 -17.11 -14.09 12.52
C VAL A 287 -17.22 -15.59 12.22
N SER A 288 -16.73 -16.46 13.10
CA SER A 288 -16.85 -17.91 12.93
C SER A 288 -18.30 -18.37 12.99
N ASP A 289 -19.08 -17.81 13.93
CA ASP A 289 -20.52 -18.05 14.05
C ASP A 289 -21.27 -17.57 12.79
N PHE A 290 -20.91 -16.37 12.30
CA PHE A 290 -21.44 -15.83 11.06
C PHE A 290 -21.17 -16.76 9.88
N ILE A 291 -19.91 -17.15 9.66
CA ILE A 291 -19.53 -18.07 8.58
C ILE A 291 -20.33 -19.37 8.67
N SER A 292 -20.47 -19.92 9.88
CA SER A 292 -21.20 -21.15 10.13
C SER A 292 -22.70 -21.01 9.83
N SER A 293 -23.30 -19.83 10.06
CA SER A 293 -24.75 -19.62 9.91
C SER A 293 -25.25 -19.73 8.47
N PHE A 294 -24.37 -19.64 7.49
CA PHE A 294 -24.69 -19.83 6.07
C PHE A 294 -23.81 -20.89 5.40
N ASN A 295 -23.23 -21.81 6.20
CA ASN A 295 -22.38 -22.90 5.72
C ASN A 295 -21.18 -22.43 4.88
N GLY A 296 -20.58 -21.29 5.24
CA GLY A 296 -19.43 -20.69 4.55
C GLY A 296 -18.16 -21.52 4.59
N HIS A 297 -17.40 -21.48 3.51
CA HIS A 297 -16.07 -22.09 3.42
C HIS A 297 -14.98 -21.02 3.39
N ILE A 298 -14.00 -21.16 4.27
CA ILE A 298 -12.82 -20.29 4.33
C ILE A 298 -11.83 -20.75 3.26
N LEU A 299 -11.40 -19.83 2.38
CA LEU A 299 -10.41 -20.11 1.35
C LEU A 299 -8.97 -19.84 1.79
N ASN A 300 -8.77 -19.22 2.95
CA ASN A 300 -7.43 -18.95 3.49
C ASN A 300 -6.69 -20.27 3.75
N THR A 301 -5.44 -20.37 3.26
CA THR A 301 -4.57 -21.54 3.50
C THR A 301 -3.60 -21.26 4.64
N LYS A 302 -3.32 -22.27 5.48
CA LYS A 302 -2.42 -22.14 6.65
C LYS A 302 -0.99 -21.74 6.30
N ASP A 303 -0.52 -22.11 5.11
CA ASP A 303 0.84 -21.83 4.65
C ASP A 303 0.96 -20.47 3.94
N ALA A 304 -0.12 -19.67 3.90
CA ALA A 304 -0.07 -18.34 3.28
C ALA A 304 0.77 -17.37 4.13
N PRO A 305 1.56 -16.48 3.49
CA PRO A 305 2.29 -15.43 4.20
C PRO A 305 1.33 -14.47 4.93
N PRO A 306 1.79 -13.77 5.98
CA PRO A 306 0.97 -12.76 6.66
C PRO A 306 0.57 -11.67 5.65
N THR A 307 -0.68 -11.23 5.72
CA THR A 307 -1.20 -10.21 4.79
C THR A 307 -0.91 -8.78 5.28
N PHE A 308 -0.45 -8.63 6.52
CA PHE A 308 0.00 -7.36 7.10
C PHE A 308 1.13 -7.60 8.10
N GLU A 309 2.25 -6.87 7.95
CA GLU A 309 3.38 -6.89 8.89
C GLU A 309 3.59 -5.51 9.49
N GLN A 310 3.46 -5.40 10.83
CA GLN A 310 3.85 -4.19 11.55
C GLN A 310 5.27 -4.35 12.10
N ARG A 311 6.08 -3.29 11.97
CA ARG A 311 7.53 -3.31 12.23
C ARG A 311 7.93 -3.67 13.68
N ASP A 312 7.01 -3.51 14.65
CA ASP A 312 7.31 -3.57 16.09
C ASP A 312 6.40 -4.52 16.90
N SER A 313 5.52 -5.27 16.26
CA SER A 313 4.70 -6.29 16.92
C SER A 313 4.65 -7.52 16.03
N LYS A 314 5.19 -8.65 16.52
CA LYS A 314 4.98 -9.98 15.92
C LYS A 314 3.52 -10.41 16.15
N GLY A 315 2.58 -9.70 15.52
CA GLY A 315 1.24 -10.19 15.29
C GLY A 315 1.22 -10.81 13.91
N GLN A 316 1.11 -12.14 13.82
CA GLN A 316 0.72 -12.78 12.57
C GLN A 316 -0.74 -12.38 12.33
N ILE A 317 -0.96 -11.50 11.36
CA ILE A 317 -2.28 -10.96 11.02
C ILE A 317 -2.62 -11.42 9.60
N PHE A 318 -3.71 -12.18 9.47
CA PHE A 318 -4.40 -12.47 8.21
C PHE A 318 -5.55 -11.46 8.06
N GLN A 319 -5.53 -10.65 7.02
CA GLN A 319 -6.19 -9.35 6.86
C GLN A 319 -6.89 -9.26 5.49
N SER A 320 -7.10 -10.41 4.84
CA SER A 320 -8.01 -10.52 3.71
C SER A 320 -8.66 -11.90 3.82
N PHE A 321 -9.89 -11.91 4.28
CA PHE A 321 -10.72 -13.09 4.26
C PHE A 321 -11.29 -13.21 2.86
N LEU A 322 -10.92 -14.26 2.13
CA LEU A 322 -11.72 -14.70 0.99
C LEU A 322 -12.60 -15.83 1.50
N LEU A 323 -13.87 -15.52 1.68
CA LEU A 323 -14.90 -16.48 2.03
C LEU A 323 -15.67 -16.82 0.76
N TRP A 324 -15.59 -18.08 0.32
CA TRP A 324 -16.44 -18.60 -0.75
C TRP A 324 -17.58 -19.34 -0.06
N CYS A 325 -18.83 -19.02 -0.41
CA CYS A 325 -19.94 -19.87 -0.03
C CYS A 325 -20.87 -20.23 -1.19
N ARG A 326 -21.39 -21.46 -1.05
CA ARG A 326 -22.41 -22.17 -1.81
C ARG A 326 -21.88 -22.94 -3.04
N LEU A 327 -22.01 -24.26 -2.91
CA LEU A 327 -21.91 -25.29 -3.96
C LEU A 327 -23.01 -26.30 -3.61
N PHE A 328 -24.27 -25.97 -3.90
CA PHE A 328 -25.34 -26.96 -4.06
C PHE A 328 -26.37 -26.44 -5.06
#